data_AF-A0A9P1ENE5-F1
#
_entry.id   AF-A0A9P1ENE5-F1
#
_cell.length_a   1.000
_cell.length_b   1.000
_cell.length_c   1.000
_cell.angle_alpha   90.00
_cell.angle_beta   90.00
_cell.angle_gamma   90.00
#
_symmetry.space_group_name_H-M   'P 1'
#
loop_
_entity.id
_entity.type
_entity.pdbx_description
1 polymer ?
#
loop_
_entity_poly.entity_id
_entity_poly.type
_entity_poly.pdbx_seq_one_letter_code
_entity_poly.pdbx_strand_id
1 'polypeptide(L)'
;MLISTSLDILADPRNETSILESLSAVIDHNLHLFINGHAKEIMNLKATFPQQMQEWRSSVEIKCRSEHPSWCALEKTRSMLEDLVKTGEGIKAELEELNGKENEVKAQLEVIKSNSLQVKEERIEVSKQMEILCSLAMKQAAKIEAKDAEVDQANKKLEHSLKSKWAATRHLFS
;
A
#
# COMPACT_ATOMS: atom_id res chain seq x y z
N MET A 1 47.41 -5.68 -27.52
CA MET A 1 47.02 -5.33 -26.14
C MET A 1 47.12 -3.81 -26.03
N LEU A 2 46.02 -3.10 -26.28
CA LEU A 2 45.99 -1.63 -26.12
C LEU A 2 45.83 -1.38 -24.62
N ILE A 3 46.79 -0.67 -24.03
CA ILE A 3 46.81 -0.35 -22.62
C ILE A 3 45.63 0.61 -22.36
N SER A 4 44.52 0.08 -21.83
CA SER A 4 43.40 0.87 -21.29
C SER A 4 43.79 1.45 -19.92
N THR A 5 44.86 2.23 -19.86
CA THR A 5 45.14 3.06 -18.69
C THR A 5 44.28 4.31 -18.78
N SER A 6 43.61 4.66 -17.68
CA SER A 6 42.90 5.95 -17.58
C SER A 6 43.88 7.08 -17.92
N LEU A 7 43.42 8.04 -18.73
CA LEU A 7 44.18 9.26 -19.04
C LEU A 7 44.57 10.02 -17.76
N ASP A 8 43.87 9.79 -16.65
CA ASP A 8 44.20 10.34 -15.33
C ASP A 8 45.59 9.91 -14.83
N ILE A 9 46.08 8.73 -15.24
CA ILE A 9 47.42 8.25 -14.87
C ILE A 9 48.49 9.11 -15.54
N LEU A 10 48.22 9.64 -16.74
CA LEU A 10 49.13 10.55 -17.43
C LEU A 10 49.14 11.95 -16.81
N ALA A 11 48.19 12.28 -15.92
CA ALA A 11 48.18 13.55 -15.21
C ALA A 11 49.31 13.70 -14.18
N ASP A 12 49.89 12.58 -13.69
CA ASP A 12 51.01 12.60 -12.76
C ASP A 12 52.30 13.04 -13.49
N PRO A 13 52.95 14.15 -13.08
CA PRO A 13 54.21 14.61 -13.68
C PRO A 13 55.32 13.55 -13.71
N ARG A 14 55.28 12.57 -12.80
CA ARG A 14 56.24 11.44 -12.77
C ARG A 14 56.04 10.50 -13.95
N ASN A 15 54.79 10.27 -14.36
CA ASN A 15 54.47 9.39 -15.48
C ASN A 15 54.77 10.08 -16.82
N GLU A 16 54.53 11.39 -16.91
CA GLU A 16 54.96 12.20 -18.08
C GLU A 16 56.49 12.15 -18.25
N THR A 17 57.23 12.35 -17.15
CA THR A 17 58.70 12.28 -17.14
C THR A 17 59.19 10.89 -17.57
N SER A 18 58.60 9.83 -17.03
CA SER A 18 58.96 8.44 -17.38
C SER A 18 58.71 8.11 -18.86
N ILE A 19 57.63 8.64 -19.44
CA ILE A 19 57.33 8.46 -20.88
C ILE A 19 58.34 9.25 -21.73
N LEU A 20 58.70 10.48 -21.35
CA LEU A 20 59.71 11.26 -22.05
C LEU A 20 61.11 10.64 -21.97
N GLU A 21 61.47 10.07 -20.83
CA GLU A 21 62.71 9.31 -20.65
C GLU A 21 62.72 8.05 -21.52
N SER A 22 61.59 7.32 -21.56
CA SER A 22 61.45 6.14 -22.42
C SER A 22 61.55 6.49 -23.90
N LEU A 23 60.90 7.57 -24.34
CA LEU A 23 61.01 8.07 -25.71
C LEU A 23 62.43 8.53 -26.04
N SER A 24 63.13 9.13 -25.07
CA SER A 24 64.54 9.53 -25.22
C SER A 24 65.45 8.32 -25.37
N ALA A 25 65.31 7.31 -24.51
CA ALA A 25 66.08 6.07 -24.61
C ALA A 25 65.85 5.34 -25.94
N VAL A 26 64.61 5.34 -26.44
CA VAL A 26 64.29 4.78 -27.77
C VAL A 26 64.98 5.57 -28.88
N ILE A 27 64.97 6.90 -28.82
CA ILE A 27 65.61 7.75 -29.82
C ILE A 27 67.14 7.64 -29.78
N ASP A 28 67.73 7.58 -28.60
CA ASP A 28 69.18 7.63 -28.41
C ASP A 28 69.85 6.28 -28.72
N HIS A 29 69.16 5.17 -28.46
CA HIS A 29 69.76 3.83 -28.56
C HIS A 29 69.15 2.94 -29.63
N ASN A 30 67.86 3.11 -29.94
CA ASN A 30 67.10 2.11 -30.71
C ASN A 30 66.44 2.67 -31.97
N LEU A 31 66.60 3.96 -32.27
CA LEU A 31 65.92 4.60 -33.39
C LEU A 31 66.25 3.97 -34.74
N HIS A 32 67.48 3.50 -34.90
CA HIS A 32 67.97 2.82 -36.10
C HIS A 32 67.28 1.46 -36.36
N LEU A 33 66.62 0.89 -35.35
CA LEU A 33 65.85 -0.36 -35.47
C LEU A 33 64.45 -0.13 -36.06
N PHE A 34 64.01 1.13 -36.20
CA PHE A 34 62.70 1.49 -36.74
C PHE A 34 62.79 1.89 -38.22
N ILE A 35 61.76 1.53 -38.99
CA ILE A 35 61.60 2.02 -40.36
C ILE A 35 61.42 3.54 -40.33
N ASN A 36 61.99 4.27 -41.30
CA ASN A 36 62.02 5.74 -41.35
C ASN A 36 60.68 6.44 -41.01
N GLY A 37 59.54 5.87 -41.41
CA GLY A 37 58.22 6.39 -41.05
C GLY A 37 57.96 6.38 -39.54
N HIS A 38 58.19 5.24 -38.88
CA HIS A 38 58.03 5.10 -37.43
C HIS A 38 59.06 5.93 -36.65
N ALA A 39 60.29 6.03 -37.14
CA ALA A 39 61.32 6.88 -36.52
C ALA A 39 60.89 8.35 -36.50
N LYS A 40 60.28 8.83 -37.59
CA LYS A 40 59.73 10.20 -37.69
C LYS A 40 58.54 10.40 -36.74
N GLU A 41 57.67 9.41 -36.62
CA GLU A 41 56.52 9.46 -35.70
C GLU A 41 56.96 9.49 -34.23
N ILE A 42 57.98 8.71 -33.85
CA ILE A 42 58.52 8.70 -32.48
C ILE A 42 59.17 10.05 -32.14
N MET A 43 59.94 10.64 -33.06
CA MET A 43 60.49 11.99 -32.87
C MET A 43 59.39 13.05 -32.73
N ASN A 44 58.38 12.99 -33.58
CA ASN A 44 57.25 13.91 -33.53
C ASN A 44 56.48 13.76 -32.22
N LEU A 45 56.22 12.53 -31.79
CA LEU A 45 55.56 12.24 -30.52
C LEU A 45 56.35 12.80 -29.34
N LYS A 46 57.67 12.59 -29.26
CA LYS A 46 58.50 13.19 -28.21
C LYS A 46 58.42 14.72 -28.20
N ALA A 47 58.38 15.34 -29.39
CA ALA A 47 58.30 16.79 -29.52
C ALA A 47 56.93 17.36 -29.12
N THR A 48 55.84 16.68 -29.46
CA THR A 48 54.48 17.20 -29.23
C THR A 48 53.87 16.78 -27.90
N PHE A 49 54.35 15.67 -27.30
CA PHE A 49 53.77 15.08 -26.10
C PHE A 49 53.68 16.05 -24.90
N PRO A 50 54.72 16.83 -24.54
CA PRO A 50 54.62 17.79 -23.42
C PRO A 50 53.52 18.85 -23.65
N GLN A 51 53.41 19.35 -24.88
CA GLN A 51 52.40 20.34 -25.24
C GLN A 51 50.98 19.73 -25.16
N GLN A 52 50.80 18.54 -25.72
CA GLN A 52 49.52 17.82 -25.67
C GLN A 52 49.07 17.53 -24.23
N MET A 53 50.00 17.13 -23.36
CA MET A 53 49.71 16.91 -21.94
C MET A 53 49.35 18.21 -21.22
N GLN A 54 50.03 19.31 -21.56
CA GLN A 54 49.71 20.62 -21.01
C GLN A 54 48.34 21.13 -21.46
N GLU A 55 47.98 20.96 -22.74
CA GLU A 55 46.67 21.32 -23.28
C GLU A 55 45.55 20.48 -22.66
N TRP A 56 45.78 19.18 -22.46
CA TRP A 56 44.85 18.29 -21.78
C TRP A 56 44.68 18.68 -20.30
N ARG A 57 45.77 18.91 -19.56
CA ARG A 57 45.72 19.41 -18.17
C ARG A 57 44.99 20.75 -18.08
N SER A 58 45.25 21.68 -19.00
CA SER A 58 44.55 22.97 -19.05
C SER A 58 43.05 22.77 -19.28
N SER A 59 42.66 21.83 -20.15
CA SER A 59 41.25 21.52 -20.43
C SER A 59 40.53 20.85 -19.24
N VAL A 60 41.22 19.95 -18.53
CA VAL A 60 40.70 19.29 -17.32
C VAL A 60 40.71 20.24 -16.12
N GLU A 61 41.71 21.10 -15.98
CA GLU A 61 41.75 22.12 -14.93
C GLU A 61 40.67 23.17 -15.18
N ILE A 62 40.34 23.55 -16.42
CA ILE A 62 39.15 24.35 -16.70
C ILE A 62 37.88 23.60 -16.26
N LYS A 63 37.79 22.29 -16.50
CA LYS A 63 36.66 21.46 -16.04
C LYS A 63 36.54 21.35 -14.50
N CYS A 64 37.65 21.40 -13.76
CA CYS A 64 37.69 21.26 -12.29
C CYS A 64 37.74 22.60 -11.52
N ARG A 65 38.36 23.63 -12.10
CA ARG A 65 38.62 24.95 -11.48
C ARG A 65 37.55 25.98 -11.87
N SER A 66 36.90 25.81 -13.02
CA SER A 66 35.64 26.53 -13.21
C SER A 66 34.62 25.86 -12.29
N GLU A 67 34.07 26.65 -11.39
CA GLU A 67 32.69 26.49 -10.94
C GLU A 67 31.79 26.62 -12.17
N HIS A 68 31.90 25.75 -13.18
CA HIS A 68 31.17 25.91 -14.43
C HIS A 68 29.69 25.77 -14.05
N PRO A 69 28.91 26.87 -14.05
CA PRO A 69 27.59 26.85 -13.43
C PRO A 69 26.69 25.81 -14.08
N SER A 70 26.97 25.49 -15.35
CA SER A 70 26.30 24.48 -16.16
C SER A 70 26.46 23.04 -15.66
N TRP A 71 27.64 22.62 -15.19
CA TRP A 71 27.86 21.23 -14.72
C TRP A 71 27.28 21.04 -13.32
N CYS A 72 27.48 22.01 -12.42
CA CYS A 72 26.85 22.00 -11.11
C CYS A 72 25.32 22.13 -11.21
N ALA A 73 24.80 22.91 -12.16
CA ALA A 73 23.36 22.99 -12.42
C ALA A 73 22.83 21.65 -12.92
N LEU A 74 23.53 20.96 -13.83
CA LEU A 74 23.12 19.65 -14.33
C LEU A 74 23.04 18.61 -13.21
N GLU A 75 24.04 18.54 -12.33
CA GLU A 75 24.02 17.59 -11.21
C GLU A 75 22.91 17.92 -10.20
N LYS A 76 22.68 19.21 -9.90
CA LYS A 76 21.56 19.65 -9.06
C LYS A 76 20.21 19.28 -9.69
N THR A 77 20.03 19.53 -10.99
CA THR A 77 18.81 19.17 -11.71
C THR A 77 18.59 17.67 -11.71
N ARG A 78 19.65 16.87 -11.89
CA ARG A 78 19.57 15.42 -11.79
C ARG A 78 19.11 14.96 -10.41
N SER A 79 19.71 15.48 -9.34
CA SER A 79 19.29 15.16 -7.96
C SER A 79 17.82 15.52 -7.72
N MET A 80 17.39 16.71 -8.16
CA MET A 80 15.99 17.13 -8.05
C MET A 80 15.05 16.21 -8.83
N LEU A 81 15.45 15.74 -10.01
CA LEU A 81 14.68 14.79 -10.80
C LEU A 81 14.54 13.45 -10.07
N GLU A 82 15.62 12.93 -9.50
CA GLU A 82 15.61 11.67 -8.74
C GLU A 82 14.68 11.77 -7.51
N ASP A 83 14.71 12.90 -6.79
CA ASP A 83 13.82 13.14 -5.64
C ASP A 83 12.35 13.26 -6.06
N LEU A 84 12.07 13.94 -7.19
CA LEU A 84 10.73 14.03 -7.74
C LEU A 84 10.18 12.67 -8.20
N VAL A 85 11.02 11.83 -8.81
CA VAL A 85 10.65 10.47 -9.21
C VAL A 85 10.28 9.64 -7.98
N LYS A 86 11.13 9.63 -6.94
CA LYS A 86 10.84 8.93 -5.68
C LYS A 86 9.55 9.43 -5.02
N THR A 87 9.34 10.74 -5.02
CA THR A 87 8.12 11.35 -4.47
C THR A 87 6.90 10.91 -5.28
N GLY A 88 6.98 10.91 -6.61
CA GLY A 88 5.91 10.44 -7.50
C GLY A 88 5.58 8.96 -7.31
N GLU A 89 6.59 8.11 -7.14
CA GLU A 89 6.42 6.69 -6.82
C GLU A 89 5.74 6.49 -5.45
N GLY A 90 6.14 7.29 -4.44
CA GLY A 90 5.49 7.30 -3.12
C GLY A 90 4.02 7.67 -3.19
N ILE A 91 3.68 8.77 -3.88
CA ILE A 91 2.29 9.22 -4.08
C ILE A 91 1.48 8.15 -4.82
N LYS A 92 2.07 7.51 -5.83
CA LYS A 92 1.41 6.44 -6.58
C LYS A 92 1.06 5.25 -5.67
N ALA A 93 1.99 4.83 -4.82
CA ALA A 93 1.76 3.75 -3.87
C ALA A 93 0.65 4.10 -2.85
N GLU A 94 0.67 5.31 -2.31
CA GLU A 94 -0.39 5.80 -1.41
C GLU A 94 -1.76 5.82 -2.10
N LEU A 95 -1.83 6.25 -3.36
CA LEU A 95 -3.07 6.23 -4.15
C LEU A 95 -3.60 4.81 -4.37
N GLU A 96 -2.72 3.86 -4.68
CA GLU A 96 -3.11 2.44 -4.84
C GLU A 96 -3.65 1.85 -3.53
N GLU A 97 -3.02 2.15 -2.39
CA GLU A 97 -3.49 1.74 -1.07
C GLU A 97 -4.87 2.35 -0.74
N LEU A 98 -5.02 3.66 -0.95
CA LEU A 98 -6.29 4.37 -0.70
C LEU A 98 -7.42 3.82 -1.58
N ASN A 99 -7.15 3.55 -2.86
CA ASN A 99 -8.13 2.94 -3.76
C ASN A 99 -8.51 1.52 -3.30
N GLY A 100 -7.56 0.75 -2.77
CA GLY A 100 -7.84 -0.54 -2.13
C GLY A 100 -8.82 -0.41 -0.96
N LYS A 101 -8.53 0.51 -0.03
CA LYS A 101 -9.40 0.81 1.12
C LYS A 101 -10.78 1.31 0.70
N GLU A 102 -10.86 2.16 -0.31
CA GLU A 102 -12.13 2.66 -0.85
C GLU A 102 -13.01 1.50 -1.35
N ASN A 103 -12.43 0.56 -2.09
CA ASN A 103 -13.14 -0.60 -2.60
C ASN A 103 -13.59 -1.56 -1.49
N GLU A 104 -12.74 -1.77 -0.47
CA GLU A 104 -13.12 -2.56 0.71
C GLU A 104 -14.30 -1.93 1.45
N VAL A 105 -14.27 -0.62 1.70
CA VAL A 105 -15.35 0.10 2.38
C VAL A 105 -16.64 0.04 1.56
N LYS A 106 -16.57 0.19 0.24
CA LYS A 106 -17.74 0.01 -0.65
C LYS A 106 -18.34 -1.38 -0.53
N ALA A 107 -17.51 -2.43 -0.49
CA ALA A 107 -17.99 -3.80 -0.33
C ALA A 107 -18.68 -4.01 1.03
N GLN A 108 -18.09 -3.50 2.11
CA GLN A 108 -18.69 -3.56 3.45
C GLN A 108 -20.04 -2.81 3.51
N LEU A 109 -20.15 -1.65 2.84
CA LEU A 109 -21.39 -0.89 2.76
C LEU A 109 -22.51 -1.69 2.10
N GLU A 110 -22.24 -2.40 1.01
CA GLU A 110 -23.23 -3.22 0.32
C GLU A 110 -23.70 -4.41 1.19
N VAL A 111 -22.79 -5.03 1.94
CA VAL A 111 -23.15 -6.07 2.93
C VAL A 111 -24.07 -5.49 4.02
N ILE A 112 -23.73 -4.33 4.58
CA ILE A 112 -24.54 -3.67 5.61
C ILE A 112 -25.94 -3.31 5.07
N LYS A 113 -26.03 -2.81 3.84
CA LYS A 113 -27.32 -2.51 3.19
C LYS A 113 -28.17 -3.77 3.04
N SER A 114 -27.59 -4.87 2.56
CA SER A 114 -28.28 -6.15 2.42
C SER A 114 -28.80 -6.65 3.78
N ASN A 115 -27.94 -6.64 4.81
CA ASN A 115 -28.33 -7.03 6.16
C ASN A 115 -29.43 -6.12 6.73
N SER A 116 -29.37 -4.82 6.47
CA SER A 116 -30.41 -3.86 6.88
C SER A 116 -31.77 -4.17 6.25
N LEU A 117 -31.80 -4.56 4.98
CA LEU A 117 -33.02 -4.98 4.30
C LEU A 117 -33.57 -6.28 4.91
N GLN A 118 -32.71 -7.27 5.13
CA GLN A 118 -33.12 -8.54 5.75
C GLN A 118 -33.72 -8.32 7.14
N VAL A 119 -33.07 -7.53 8.00
CA VAL A 119 -33.57 -7.23 9.35
C VAL A 119 -34.92 -6.50 9.30
N LYS A 120 -35.15 -5.63 8.31
CA LYS A 120 -36.47 -4.98 8.13
C LYS A 120 -37.55 -6.00 7.76
N GLU A 121 -37.25 -6.94 6.88
CA GLU A 121 -38.19 -8.00 6.49
C GLU A 121 -38.49 -8.93 7.67
N GLU A 122 -37.48 -9.37 8.41
CA GLU A 122 -37.63 -10.16 9.63
C GLU A 122 -38.49 -9.43 10.66
N ARG A 123 -38.27 -8.12 10.86
CA ARG A 123 -39.08 -7.30 11.77
C ARG A 123 -40.55 -7.22 11.35
N ILE A 124 -40.83 -7.13 10.05
CA ILE A 124 -42.21 -7.16 9.54
C ILE A 124 -42.85 -8.52 9.83
N GLU A 125 -42.14 -9.61 9.60
CA GLU A 125 -42.65 -10.96 9.85
C GLU A 125 -42.92 -11.22 11.34
N VAL A 126 -41.99 -10.84 12.21
CA VAL A 126 -42.17 -10.91 13.67
C VAL A 126 -43.39 -10.11 14.11
N SER A 127 -43.62 -8.91 13.55
CA SER A 127 -44.82 -8.12 13.84
C SER A 127 -46.11 -8.86 13.47
N LYS A 128 -46.18 -9.51 12.30
CA LYS A 128 -47.36 -10.29 11.89
C LYS A 128 -47.60 -11.47 12.84
N GLN A 129 -46.54 -12.19 13.20
CA GLN A 129 -46.63 -13.31 14.13
C GLN A 129 -47.11 -12.86 15.51
N MET A 130 -46.66 -11.71 15.98
CA MET A 130 -47.12 -11.11 17.24
C MET A 130 -48.62 -10.78 17.21
N GLU A 131 -49.13 -10.19 16.13
CA GLU A 131 -50.56 -9.90 15.98
C GLU A 131 -51.42 -11.17 16.03
N ILE A 132 -50.95 -12.25 15.39
CA ILE A 132 -51.61 -13.56 15.43
C ILE A 132 -51.64 -14.11 16.86
N LEU A 133 -50.50 -14.08 17.56
CA LEU A 133 -50.40 -14.57 18.93
C LEU A 133 -51.27 -13.78 19.90
N CYS A 134 -51.29 -12.45 19.81
CA CYS A 134 -52.19 -11.62 20.61
C CYS A 134 -53.66 -11.99 20.36
N SER A 135 -54.06 -12.15 19.10
CA SER A 135 -55.41 -12.54 18.74
C SER A 135 -55.79 -13.92 19.29
N LEU A 136 -54.86 -14.88 19.25
CA LEU A 136 -55.05 -16.21 19.82
C LEU A 136 -55.18 -16.15 21.35
N ALA A 137 -54.33 -15.38 22.02
CA ALA A 137 -54.35 -15.21 23.46
C ALA A 137 -55.68 -14.59 23.94
N MET A 138 -56.19 -13.57 23.24
CA MET A 138 -57.50 -12.98 23.55
C MET A 138 -58.65 -13.99 23.40
N LYS A 139 -58.66 -14.79 22.33
CA LYS A 139 -59.66 -15.85 22.14
C LYS A 139 -59.59 -16.90 23.25
N GLN A 140 -58.39 -17.28 23.67
CA GLN A 140 -58.19 -18.24 24.74
C GLN A 140 -58.64 -17.67 26.09
N ALA A 141 -58.33 -16.41 26.39
CA ALA A 141 -58.77 -15.73 27.60
C ALA A 141 -60.31 -15.69 27.70
N ALA A 142 -60.99 -15.30 26.62
CA ALA A 142 -62.46 -15.30 26.57
C ALA A 142 -63.06 -16.71 26.79
N LYS A 143 -62.41 -17.75 26.25
CA LYS A 143 -62.84 -19.14 26.43
C LYS A 143 -62.67 -19.61 27.89
N ILE A 144 -61.58 -19.21 28.54
CA ILE A 144 -61.34 -19.50 29.96
C ILE A 144 -62.39 -18.80 30.82
N GLU A 145 -62.65 -17.52 30.58
CA GLU A 145 -63.66 -16.76 31.32
C GLU A 145 -65.06 -17.37 31.18
N ALA A 146 -65.44 -17.81 29.98
CA ALA A 146 -66.70 -18.51 29.75
C ALA A 146 -66.76 -19.85 30.54
N LYS A 147 -65.65 -20.59 30.60
CA LYS A 147 -65.55 -21.84 31.35
C LYS A 147 -65.62 -21.62 32.87
N ASP A 148 -64.98 -20.59 33.38
CA ASP A 148 -65.03 -20.22 34.79
C ASP A 148 -66.46 -19.86 35.20
N ALA A 149 -67.17 -19.09 34.37
CA ALA A 149 -68.59 -18.78 34.61
C ALA A 149 -69.49 -20.03 34.62
N GLU A 150 -69.27 -20.98 33.70
CA GLU A 150 -69.98 -22.27 33.69
C GLU A 150 -69.72 -23.07 34.98
N VAL A 151 -68.47 -23.14 35.44
CA VAL A 151 -68.08 -23.82 36.67
C VAL A 151 -68.72 -23.17 37.89
N ASP A 152 -68.68 -21.84 37.99
CA ASP A 152 -69.32 -21.09 39.07
C ASP A 152 -70.83 -21.34 39.14
N GLN A 153 -71.49 -21.36 37.99
CA GLN A 153 -72.92 -21.68 37.92
C GLN A 153 -73.21 -23.12 38.38
N ALA A 154 -72.40 -24.09 37.91
CA ALA A 154 -72.53 -25.48 38.31
C ALA A 154 -72.31 -25.66 39.82
N ASN A 155 -71.29 -25.00 40.39
CA ASN A 155 -71.01 -25.00 41.82
C ASN A 155 -72.18 -24.44 42.64
N LYS A 156 -72.70 -23.27 42.27
CA LYS A 156 -73.87 -22.67 42.95
C LYS A 156 -75.09 -23.60 42.93
N LYS A 157 -75.35 -24.25 41.80
CA LYS A 157 -76.47 -25.20 41.64
C LYS A 157 -76.28 -26.45 42.51
N LEU A 158 -75.07 -27.00 42.54
CA LEU A 158 -74.72 -28.15 43.37
C LEU A 158 -74.85 -27.80 44.85
N GLU A 159 -74.27 -26.68 45.27
CA GLU A 159 -74.32 -26.20 46.66
C GLU A 159 -75.76 -26.02 47.14
N HIS A 160 -76.60 -25.37 46.34
CA HIS A 160 -78.03 -25.22 46.64
C HIS A 160 -78.73 -26.57 46.77
N SER A 161 -78.49 -27.50 45.84
CA SER A 161 -79.08 -28.85 45.88
C SER A 161 -78.67 -29.61 47.14
N LEU A 162 -77.38 -29.57 47.51
CA LEU A 162 -76.85 -30.23 48.70
C LEU A 162 -77.44 -29.62 49.98
N LYS A 163 -77.47 -28.28 50.08
CA LYS A 163 -78.09 -27.58 51.22
C LYS A 163 -79.57 -27.95 51.38
N SER A 164 -80.32 -28.00 50.28
CA SER A 164 -81.75 -28.37 50.29
C SER A 164 -81.95 -29.83 50.74
N LYS A 165 -81.18 -30.78 50.17
CA LYS A 165 -81.23 -32.20 50.57
C LYS A 165 -80.85 -32.40 52.03
N TRP A 166 -79.83 -31.71 52.51
CA TRP A 166 -79.42 -31.75 53.90
C TRP A 166 -80.52 -31.25 54.84
N ALA A 167 -81.13 -30.09 54.54
CA ALA A 167 -82.22 -29.55 55.32
C ALA A 167 -83.40 -30.53 55.41
N ALA A 168 -83.81 -31.12 54.28
CA ALA A 168 -84.87 -32.13 54.24
C ALA A 168 -84.53 -33.37 55.07
N THR A 169 -83.29 -33.86 54.97
CA THR A 169 -82.82 -35.02 55.73
C THR A 169 -82.83 -34.72 57.24
N ARG A 170 -82.40 -33.53 57.65
CA ARG A 170 -82.38 -33.12 59.06
C ARG A 170 -83.77 -33.12 59.69
N HIS A 171 -84.80 -32.73 58.94
CA HIS A 171 -86.19 -32.76 59.39
C HIS A 171 -86.74 -34.17 59.64
N LEU A 172 -86.13 -35.21 59.07
CA LEU A 172 -86.51 -36.60 59.31
C LEU A 172 -85.94 -37.16 60.63
N PHE A 173 -85.00 -36.45 61.25
CA PHE A 173 -84.34 -36.85 62.50
C PHE A 173 -84.66 -35.90 63.68
N SER A 174 -85.62 -35.00 63.50
CA SER A 174 -86.13 -34.05 64.50
C SER A 174 -87.58 -34.35 64.84
#